data_AF-A0A8T3Q9N0-F1
#
_entry.id   AF-A0A8T3Q9N0-F1
#
_cell.length_a   1.000
_cell.length_b   1.000
_cell.length_c   1.000
_cell.angle_alpha   90.00
_cell.angle_beta   90.00
_cell.angle_gamma   90.00
#
_symmetry.space_group_name_H-M   'P 1'
#
loop_
_entity.id
_entity.type
_entity.pdbx_description
1 polymer ?
#
loop_
_entity_poly.entity_id
_entity_poly.type
_entity_poly.pdbx_seq_one_letter_code
_entity_poly.pdbx_strand_id
1 'polypeptide(L)' 'MRPVLVINPRRDAEFVAFAEASVAEQMTPEDLERRLRASYPRALVRARGLSAERMTVWYVYRDGQWVAGHPAGENGGP' A
#
# COMPACT_ATOMS: atom_id res chain seq x y z
N MET A 1 17.37 4.87 4.66
CA MET A 1 16.96 4.14 3.45
C MET A 1 15.46 4.20 3.35
N ARG A 2 14.91 4.71 2.24
CA ARG A 2 13.46 4.78 2.02
C ARG A 2 12.91 3.38 1.70
N PRO A 3 11.84 2.92 2.37
CA PRO A 3 11.24 1.62 2.10
C PRO A 3 10.58 1.63 0.72
N VAL A 4 10.51 0.45 0.10
CA VAL A 4 9.75 0.25 -1.15
C VAL A 4 8.28 0.06 -0.79
N LEU A 5 7.39 0.85 -1.39
CA LEU A 5 5.95 0.73 -1.18
C LEU A 5 5.30 -0.16 -2.25
N VAL A 6 4.51 -1.13 -1.82
CA VAL A 6 3.60 -1.89 -2.66
C VAL A 6 2.18 -1.46 -2.31
N ILE A 7 1.61 -0.57 -3.12
CA ILE A 7 0.37 0.14 -2.83
C ILE A 7 -0.82 -0.54 -3.53
N ASN A 8 -1.91 -0.73 -2.79
CA ASN A 8 -3.16 -1.27 -3.29
C ASN A 8 -4.38 -0.44 -2.81
N PRO A 9 -5.29 -0.01 -3.70
CA PRO A 9 -5.30 -0.27 -5.14
C PRO A 9 -4.33 0.62 -5.93
N ARG A 10 -3.54 0.02 -6.83
CA ARG A 10 -2.57 0.76 -7.65
C ARG A 10 -3.19 1.73 -8.66
N ARG A 11 -4.47 1.55 -8.99
CA ARG A 11 -5.22 2.43 -9.92
C ARG A 11 -5.74 3.71 -9.26
N ASP A 12 -5.72 3.78 -7.94
CA ASP A 12 -6.10 4.98 -7.21
C ASP A 12 -4.91 5.94 -7.17
N ALA A 13 -4.83 6.81 -8.17
CA ALA A 13 -3.70 7.71 -8.34
C ALA A 13 -3.56 8.70 -7.17
N GLU A 14 -4.67 9.12 -6.56
CA GLU A 14 -4.67 10.03 -5.42
C GLU A 14 -4.06 9.34 -4.19
N PHE A 15 -4.50 8.12 -3.89
CA PHE A 15 -3.94 7.34 -2.79
C PHE A 15 -2.47 7.01 -3.00
N VAL A 16 -2.08 6.64 -4.23
CA VAL A 16 -0.67 6.35 -4.58
C VAL A 16 0.20 7.58 -4.36
N ALA A 17 -0.18 8.73 -4.91
CA ALA A 17 0.57 9.97 -4.75
C ALA A 17 0.67 10.38 -3.28
N PHE A 18 -0.42 10.24 -2.52
CA PHE A 18 -0.44 10.57 -1.10
C PHE A 18 0.46 9.66 -0.27
N ALA A 19 0.48 8.36 -0.53
CA ALA A 19 1.33 7.40 0.17
C ALA A 19 2.81 7.63 -0.12
N GLU A 20 3.18 7.85 -1.39
CA GLU A 20 4.55 8.19 -1.79
C GLU A 20 5.02 9.51 -1.17
N ALA A 21 4.18 10.55 -1.16
CA ALA A 21 4.51 11.83 -0.54
C ALA A 21 4.59 11.76 1.00
N SER A 22 3.93 10.79 1.62
CA SER A 22 3.86 10.66 3.08
C SER A 22 5.00 9.85 3.69
N VAL A 23 5.66 8.98 2.92
CA VAL A 23 6.73 8.12 3.44
C VAL A 23 8.08 8.84 3.52
N ALA A 24 8.77 8.68 4.65
CA ALA A 24 10.12 9.21 4.88
C ALA A 24 11.09 8.08 5.27
N GLU A 25 12.41 8.33 5.15
CA GLU A 25 13.45 7.32 5.36
C GLU A 25 13.51 6.74 6.78
N GLN A 26 13.13 7.52 7.79
CA GLN A 26 13.20 7.12 9.20
C GLN A 26 11.81 6.79 9.78
N MET A 27 10.78 6.69 8.94
CA MET A 27 9.46 6.31 9.41
C MET A 27 9.38 4.81 9.68
N THR A 28 8.51 4.44 10.61
CA THR A 28 8.04 3.07 10.79
C THR A 28 6.79 2.82 9.93
N PRO A 29 6.43 1.55 9.64
CA PRO A 29 5.13 1.21 9.04
C PRO A 29 3.95 1.84 9.79
N GLU A 30 4.00 1.84 11.12
CA GLU A 30 2.97 2.38 12.02
C GLU A 30 2.84 3.90 11.89
N ASP A 31 3.95 4.62 11.69
CA ASP A 31 3.94 6.05 11.42
C ASP A 31 3.25 6.38 10.10
N LEU A 32 3.58 5.64 9.05
CA LEU A 32 2.94 5.82 7.75
C LEU A 32 1.45 5.47 7.84
N GLU A 33 1.07 4.38 8.51
CA GLU A 33 -0.32 3.99 8.71
C GLU A 33 -1.13 5.08 9.41
N ARG A 34 -0.61 5.61 10.53
CA ARG A 34 -1.26 6.69 11.28
C ARG A 34 -1.46 7.95 10.42
N ARG A 35 -0.48 8.30 9.59
CA ARG A 35 -0.58 9.44 8.67
C ARG A 35 -1.61 9.20 7.57
N LEU A 36 -1.62 8.01 6.98
CA LEU A 36 -2.62 7.65 5.97
C LEU A 36 -4.04 7.66 6.52
N ARG A 37 -4.24 7.21 7.77
CA ARG A 37 -5.55 7.17 8.43
C ARG A 37 -6.20 8.52 8.66
N ALA A 38 -5.44 9.62 8.63
CA ALA A 38 -6.00 10.96 8.71
C ALA A 38 -6.91 11.29 7.50
N SER A 39 -6.67 10.67 6.34
CA SER A 39 -7.46 10.89 5.12
C SER A 39 -8.14 9.61 4.62
N TYR A 40 -7.60 8.45 4.96
CA TYR A 40 -8.08 7.12 4.58
C TYR A 40 -8.26 6.27 5.84
N PRO A 41 -9.40 6.36 6.55
CA PRO A 41 -9.56 5.76 7.89
C PRO A 41 -9.32 4.26 7.96
N ARG A 42 -9.47 3.56 6.84
CA ARG A 42 -9.26 2.10 6.70
C ARG A 42 -7.85 1.73 6.25
N ALA A 43 -6.94 2.70 6.12
CA ALA A 43 -5.60 2.42 5.68
C ALA A 43 -4.88 1.44 6.61
N LEU A 44 -4.08 0.56 6.02
CA LEU A 44 -3.27 -0.43 6.71
C LEU A 44 -1.89 -0.50 6.07
N VAL A 45 -0.84 -0.53 6.88
CA VAL A 45 0.54 -0.71 6.40
C VAL A 45 1.12 -1.96 7.05
N ARG A 46 1.70 -2.85 6.24
CA ARG A 46 2.33 -4.08 6.71
C ARG A 46 3.76 -4.15 6.20
N ALA A 47 4.71 -4.20 7.12
CA ALA A 47 6.08 -4.55 6.77
C ALA A 47 6.14 -6.01 6.32
N ARG A 48 6.83 -6.26 5.21
CA ARG A 48 7.23 -7.61 4.81
C ARG A 48 8.52 -7.95 5.54
N GLY A 49 8.43 -8.78 6.57
CA GLY A 49 9.61 -9.34 7.23
C GLY A 49 10.19 -10.47 6.39
N LEU A 50 11.12 -10.16 5.48
CA LEU A 50 11.98 -11.18 4.88
C LEU A 50 13.33 -11.09 5.59
N SER A 51 13.62 -12.10 6.42
CA SER A 51 14.75 -12.17 7.37
C SER A 51 16.15 -12.14 6.74
N ALA A 52 16.31 -11.75 5.47
CA ALA A 52 17.57 -11.74 4.76
C ALA A 52 17.74 -10.60 3.73
N GLU A 53 16.79 -9.68 3.57
CA GLU A 53 16.89 -8.62 2.55
C GLU A 53 17.43 -7.29 3.09
N ARG A 54 18.28 -6.63 2.28
CA ARG A 54 18.80 -5.27 2.54
C ARG A 54 17.72 -4.18 2.33
N MET A 55 16.54 -4.55 1.86
CA MET A 55 15.47 -3.63 1.47
C MET A 55 14.21 -3.89 2.28
N THR A 56 13.70 -2.84 2.92
CA THR A 56 12.43 -2.89 3.64
C THR A 56 11.28 -2.66 2.67
N VAL A 57 10.40 -3.65 2.51
CA VAL A 57 9.20 -3.55 1.66
C VAL A 57 7.96 -3.40 2.53
N TRP A 58 7.12 -2.41 2.23
CA TRP A 58 5.85 -2.19 2.92
C TRP A 58 4.67 -2.36 1.98
N TYR A 59 3.73 -3.22 2.36
CA TYR A 59 2.43 -3.29 1.70
C TYR A 59 1.50 -2.24 2.29
N VAL A 60 0.93 -1.41 1.44
CA VAL A 60 0.07 -0.29 1.80
C VAL A 60 -1.31 -0.51 1.19
N TYR A 61 -2.33 -0.61 2.04
CA TYR A 61 -3.70 -0.87 1.64
C TYR A 61 -4.55 0.35 1.97
N ARG A 62 -5.35 0.84 1.00
CA ARG A 62 -6.31 1.93 1.24
C ARG A 62 -7.44 1.53 2.19
N ASP A 63 -8.00 0.33 1.96
CA ASP A 63 -9.21 -0.15 2.61
C ASP A 63 -8.98 -1.33 3.56
N GLY A 64 -7.72 -1.51 4.01
CA GLY A 64 -7.34 -2.57 4.94
C GLY A 64 -7.33 -3.96 4.33
N GLN A 65 -7.65 -4.09 3.04
CA GLN A 65 -7.72 -5.34 2.30
C GLN A 65 -7.10 -5.20 0.90
N TRP A 66 -6.64 -6.33 0.36
CA TRP A 66 -6.20 -6.39 -1.03
C TRP A 66 -7.41 -6.49 -1.96
N VAL A 67 -7.71 -5.40 -2.66
CA VAL A 67 -8.65 -5.39 -3.80
C VAL A 67 -7.92 -5.86 -5.05
N ALA A 68 -8.31 -7.03 -5.59
CA ALA A 68 -7.83 -7.47 -6.89
C ALA A 68 -8.32 -6.50 -7.98
N GLY A 69 -7.42 -6.01 -8.82
CA GLY A 69 -7.77 -5.23 -10.00
C GLY A 69 -8.39 -6.14 -11.07
N HIS A 70 -9.61 -6.64 -10.86
CA HIS A 70 -10.29 -7.43 -11.87
C HIS A 70 -10.80 -6.50 -12.98
N PRO A 71 -10.44 -6.72 -14.26
CA PRO A 71 -11.39 -6.41 -15.32
C PRO A 71 -12.51 -7.44 -15.23
N ALA A 72 -13.68 -7.03 -14.73
CA ALA A 72 -14.90 -7.80 -14.94
C ALA A 72 -15.17 -7.83 -16.45
N GLY A 73 -14.82 -8.92 -17.13
CA GLY A 73 -14.96 -8.97 -18.58
C GLY A 73 -14.45 -10.20 -19.29
N GLU A 74 -14.78 -11.41 -18.82
CA GLU A 74 -14.88 -12.59 -19.70
C GLU A 74 -15.79 -13.64 -19.07
N ASN A 75 -17.10 -13.37 -19.10
CA ASN A 75 -18.11 -14.42 -19.21
C ASN A 75 -18.53 -14.46 -20.68
N GLY A 76 -17.85 -15.28 -21.47
CA GLY A 76 -18.30 -15.70 -22.80
C GLY A 76 -18.44 -17.21 -22.78
N GLY A 77 -19.66 -17.72 -22.99
CA GLY A 77 -19.95 -19.15 -23.16
C GLY A 77 -19.18 -19.76 -24.34
N PRO A 78 -19.23 -21.09 -24.50
CA PRO A 78 -20.48 -21.77 -24.85
C PRO A 78 -21.04 -22.74 -23.79
#